data_AF-A0A2D8AU26-F1
#
_entry.id   AF-A0A2D8AU26-F1
#
_cell.length_a   1.000
_cell.length_b   1.000
_cell.length_c   1.000
_cell.angle_alpha   90.00
_cell.angle_beta   90.00
_cell.angle_gamma   90.00
#
_symmetry.space_group_name_H-M   'P 1'
#
loop_
_entity.id
_entity.type
_entity.pdbx_description
1 polymer ?
#
loop_
_entity_poly.entity_id
_entity_poly.type
_entity_poly.pdbx_seq_one_letter_code
_entity_poly.pdbx_strand_id
1 'polypeptide(L)' 'MDQSAPFLNDVFEWPKGAITSYVTTSDGIKIRTGIWAAKNPAGTVFVFPGRADYLEK' A
#
# COMPACT_ATOMS: atom_id res chain seq x y z
N MET A 1 -0.90 -3.46 15.98
CA MET A 1 -1.84 -2.35 15.74
C MET A 1 -1.28 -1.59 14.56
N ASP A 2 -1.93 -1.67 13.41
CA ASP A 2 -1.43 -1.03 12.19
C ASP A 2 -1.57 0.48 12.29
N GLN A 3 -0.46 1.19 12.15
CA GLN A 3 -0.42 2.65 12.25
C GLN A 3 -0.77 3.24 10.88
N SER A 4 -1.71 4.19 10.84
CA SER A 4 -2.02 4.91 9.59
C SER A 4 -0.75 5.50 8.99
N ALA A 5 -0.51 5.25 7.71
CA ALA A 5 0.61 5.84 6.98
C ALA A 5 0.14 7.08 6.19
N PRO A 6 1.03 8.07 5.96
CA PRO A 6 0.74 9.14 5.01
C PRO A 6 0.52 8.58 3.61
N PHE A 7 -0.46 9.15 2.90
CA PHE A 7 -0.81 8.79 1.52
C PHE A 7 -1.30 10.03 0.77
N LEU A 8 -0.56 10.41 -0.27
CA LEU A 8 -0.79 11.63 -1.05
C LEU A 8 -1.78 11.39 -2.20
N ASN A 9 -2.98 10.92 -1.85
CA ASN A 9 -4.03 10.57 -2.83
C ASN A 9 -4.59 11.80 -3.59
N ASP A 10 -4.27 13.00 -3.11
CA ASP A 10 -4.59 14.27 -3.75
C ASP A 10 -3.61 14.63 -4.87
N VAL A 11 -2.43 14.03 -4.89
CA VAL A 11 -1.38 14.26 -5.89
C VAL A 11 -1.36 13.18 -6.98
N PHE A 12 -1.68 11.94 -6.63
CA PHE A 12 -1.66 10.78 -7.53
C PHE A 12 -3.07 10.24 -7.76
N GLU A 13 -3.44 9.92 -9.01
CA GLU A 13 -4.75 9.32 -9.34
C GLU A 13 -4.85 7.86 -8.91
N TRP A 14 -4.93 7.63 -7.60
CA TRP A 14 -4.96 6.29 -7.02
C TRP A 14 -6.38 5.67 -6.99
N PRO A 15 -6.48 4.33 -6.95
CA PRO A 15 -7.77 3.66 -6.82
C PRO A 15 -8.55 4.16 -5.61
N LYS A 16 -9.82 4.53 -5.83
CA LYS A 16 -10.72 4.95 -4.74
C LYS A 16 -10.81 3.85 -3.68
N GLY A 17 -10.67 4.25 -2.41
CA GLY A 17 -10.72 3.33 -1.28
C GLY A 17 -9.41 2.61 -0.98
N ALA A 18 -8.29 3.06 -1.55
CA ALA A 18 -6.97 2.61 -1.12
C ALA A 18 -6.72 2.99 0.35
N ILE A 19 -6.23 2.02 1.12
CA ILE A 19 -5.83 2.19 2.52
C ILE A 19 -4.32 2.00 2.58
N THR A 20 -3.64 2.88 3.32
CA THR A 20 -2.21 2.71 3.60
C THR A 20 -1.95 2.60 5.09
N SER A 21 -1.00 1.75 5.43
CA SER A 21 -0.61 1.50 6.80
C SER A 21 0.88 1.18 6.88
N TYR A 22 1.45 1.42 8.05
CA TYR A 22 2.72 0.83 8.43
C TYR A 22 2.47 -0.48 9.14
N VAL A 23 3.20 -1.51 8.73
CA VAL A 23 3.19 -2.84 9.32
C VAL A 23 4.61 -3.18 9.74
N THR A 24 4.75 -3.80 10.91
CA THR A 24 6.03 -4.34 11.37
C THR A 24 6.06 -5.82 11.07
N THR A 25 7.06 -6.26 10.30
CA THR A 25 7.28 -7.67 9.98
C THR A 25 7.82 -8.44 11.20
N SER A 26 7.81 -9.76 11.13
CA SER A 26 8.28 -10.62 12.24
C SER A 26 9.76 -10.45 12.59
N ASP A 27 10.57 -9.96 11.64
CA ASP A 27 11.98 -9.62 11.83
C ASP A 27 12.20 -8.14 12.25
N GLY A 28 11.13 -7.42 12.57
CA GLY A 28 11.19 -6.07 13.14
C GLY A 28 11.32 -4.94 12.12
N ILE A 29 11.27 -5.23 10.82
CA ILE A 29 11.33 -4.22 9.77
C ILE A 29 9.97 -3.52 9.66
N LYS A 30 9.97 -2.19 9.70
CA LYS A 30 8.76 -1.39 9.44
C LYS A 30 8.63 -1.17 7.94
N ILE A 31 7.59 -1.73 7.33
CA ILE A 31 7.25 -1.52 5.93
C ILE A 31 5.98 -0.69 5.81
N ARG A 32 5.82 0.00 4.68
CA ARG A 32 4.58 0.68 4.31
C ARG A 32 3.84 -0.16 3.28
N THR A 33 2.56 -0.41 3.52
CA THR A 33 1.69 -1.17 2.63
C THR A 33 0.54 -0.30 2.14
N GLY A 34 0.09 -0.60 0.93
CA GLY A 34 -1.10 -0.02 0.33
C GLY A 34 -1.97 -1.13 -0.20
N ILE A 35 -3.25 -1.10 0.14
CA ILE A 35 -4.22 -2.11 -0.30
C ILE A 35 -5.45 -1.39 -0.86
N TRP A 36 -5.92 -1.89 -2.00
CA TRP A 36 -7.22 -1.52 -2.53
C TRP A 36 -7.90 -2.80 -3.02
N ALA A 37 -9.19 -2.94 -2.70
CA ALA A 37 -9.95 -4.11 -3.09
C ALA A 37 -10.45 -3.96 -4.54
N ALA A 38 -10.25 -5.00 -5.36
CA ALA A 38 -10.89 -5.09 -6.65
C ALA A 38 -12.41 -5.26 -6.45
N LYS A 39 -13.23 -4.61 -7.30
CA LYS A 39 -14.69 -4.73 -7.23
C LYS A 39 -15.18 -6.17 -7.39
N ASN A 40 -14.55 -6.94 -8.28
CA ASN A 40 -14.82 -8.36 -8.53
C ASN A 40 -13.48 -9.12 -8.48
N PRO A 41 -13.03 -9.59 -7.30
CA PRO A 41 -11.72 -10.20 -7.16
C PRO A 41 -11.68 -11.62 -7.72
N ALA A 42 -10.66 -11.91 -8.54
CA ALA A 42 -10.33 -13.27 -8.97
C ALA A 42 -9.08 -13.84 -8.24
N GLY A 43 -8.46 -13.02 -7.40
CA GLY A 43 -7.24 -13.35 -6.66
C GLY A 43 -6.60 -12.10 -6.06
N THR A 44 -5.42 -12.28 -5.45
CA THR A 44 -4.63 -11.21 -4.84
C THR A 44 -3.30 -11.09 -5.55
N VAL A 45 -2.94 -9.87 -5.93
CA VAL A 45 -1.64 -9.56 -6.53
C VAL A 45 -0.81 -8.78 -5.52
N PHE A 46 0.42 -9.22 -5.29
CA PHE A 46 1.41 -8.49 -4.52
C PHE A 46 2.38 -7.80 -5.47
N VAL A 47 2.50 -6.48 -5.33
CA VAL A 47 3.44 -5.67 -6.11
C VAL A 47 4.53 -5.18 -5.17
N PHE A 48 5.78 -5.54 -5.50
CA PHE A 48 6.96 -5.07 -4.78
C PHE A 48 7.67 -4.04 -5.65
N PRO A 49 7.76 -2.76 -5.21
CA PRO A 49 8.38 -1.72 -6.01
C PRO A 49 9.89 -1.97 -6.20
N GLY A 50 10.42 -1.51 -7.33
CA GLY A 50 11.86 -1.50 -7.58
C GLY A 50 12.58 -0.38 -6.82
N ARG A 51 13.89 -0.23 -7.07
CA ARG A 51 14.75 0.73 -6.36
C ARG A 51 14.30 2.19 -6.48
N ALA A 52 13.62 2.55 -7.56
CA ALA A 52 13.18 3.91 -7.86
C ALA A 52 11.65 4.05 -7.87
N ASP A 53 10.93 3.02 -7.45
CA ASP A 53 9.48 3.05 -7.35
C ASP A 53 9.05 3.24 -5.90
N TYR A 54 7.91 3.90 -5.74
CA TYR A 54 7.29 4.15 -4.45
C TYR A 54 5.89 3.57 -4.44
N LEU A 55 5.32 3.49 -3.23
CA LEU A 55 3.92 3.11 -3.10
C LEU A 55 3.04 4.10 -3.86
N GLU A 56 3.26 5.42 -3.75
CA GLU A 56 2.57 6.41 -4.58
C GLU A 56 3.30 6.62 -5.91
N LYS A 57 2.71 6.17 -7.00
CA LYS A 57 3.08 6.52 -8.38
C LYS A 57 1.82 6.78 -9.20
#